data_AF-A0A1E7L9Y3-F1
#
_entry.id   AF-A0A1E7L9Y3-F1
#
_cell.length_a   1.000
_cell.length_b   1.000
_cell.length_c   1.000
_cell.angle_alpha   90.00
_cell.angle_beta   90.00
_cell.angle_gamma   90.00
#
_symmetry.space_group_name_H-M   'P 1'
#
loop_
_entity.id
_entity.type
_entity.pdbx_description
1 polymer ?
#
loop_
_entity_poly.entity_id
_entity_poly.type
_entity_poly.pdbx_seq_one_letter_code
_entity_poly.pdbx_strand_id
1 'polypeptide(L)'
;MSTSTDRTATRTDALRKAIEQAARQTPRNPFEVIHLLAGGKRGPEIARTFGVGPDAIKDDTRLLRIKTRSRNNAELVGVCCVQGIVPLIPHPTGITKRILLRHSEILELKALGYTYEQTANTLRISLNTVQAHAKQFMFDFSARTAPHAVALYRQRINSVQGHINVSCENCQSSQCFSVFDVRQKLGEQKWKSDQYGQSFWCPNCPRVNSSIRAAHNARRAQTPQ
;
A
#
# COMPACT_ATOMS: atom_id res chain seq x y z
N MET A 1 -1.48 23.45 -14.14
CA MET A 1 -2.16 22.18 -13.77
C MET A 1 -1.48 21.59 -12.53
N SER A 2 -1.65 22.19 -11.34
CA SER A 2 -0.87 21.86 -10.13
C SER A 2 -1.70 21.38 -8.93
N THR A 3 -2.88 20.77 -9.16
CA THR A 3 -3.88 20.53 -8.09
C THR A 3 -3.80 19.18 -7.38
N SER A 4 -2.87 18.28 -7.73
CA SER A 4 -2.86 16.90 -7.18
C SER A 4 -2.09 16.77 -5.86
N THR A 5 -0.90 17.37 -5.75
CA THR A 5 -0.03 17.26 -4.55
C THR A 5 -0.64 17.90 -3.30
N ASP A 6 -1.46 18.92 -3.48
CA ASP A 6 -2.09 19.69 -2.40
C ASP A 6 -3.18 18.87 -1.65
N ARG A 7 -3.86 17.96 -2.38
CA ARG A 7 -4.90 17.10 -1.81
C ARG A 7 -4.35 16.05 -0.86
N THR A 8 -3.16 15.52 -1.13
CA THR A 8 -2.52 14.51 -0.26
C THR A 8 -2.04 15.13 1.05
N ALA A 9 -1.38 16.29 1.00
CA ALA A 9 -0.92 17.00 2.20
C ALA A 9 -2.08 17.34 3.13
N THR A 10 -3.16 17.90 2.56
CA THR A 10 -4.38 18.24 3.31
C THR A 10 -5.00 17.01 4.01
N ARG A 11 -5.00 15.85 3.34
CA ARG A 11 -5.54 14.61 3.90
C ARG A 11 -4.67 14.04 5.03
N THR A 12 -3.34 14.09 4.87
CA THR A 12 -2.39 13.66 5.90
C THR A 12 -2.55 14.51 7.16
N ASP A 13 -2.64 15.83 7.01
CA ASP A 13 -2.82 16.76 8.13
C ASP A 13 -4.16 16.56 8.84
N ALA A 14 -5.24 16.34 8.09
CA ALA A 14 -6.54 16.04 8.68
C ALA A 14 -6.52 14.74 9.50
N LEU A 15 -5.86 13.69 9.00
CA LEU A 15 -5.71 12.43 9.75
C LEU A 15 -4.85 12.63 11.00
N ARG A 16 -3.73 13.36 10.88
CA ARG A 16 -2.84 13.67 12.01
C ARG A 16 -3.59 14.43 13.10
N LYS A 17 -4.34 15.46 12.74
CA LYS A 17 -5.21 16.21 13.65
C LYS A 17 -6.27 15.32 14.31
N ALA A 18 -6.87 14.37 13.58
CA ALA A 18 -7.84 13.44 14.15
C ALA A 18 -7.20 12.49 15.20
N ILE A 19 -5.96 12.04 14.94
CA ILE A 19 -5.18 11.23 15.88
C ILE A 19 -4.77 12.07 17.10
N GLU A 20 -4.31 13.30 16.91
CA GLU A 20 -3.97 14.23 18.00
C GLU A 20 -5.18 14.57 18.86
N GLN A 21 -6.37 14.71 18.27
CA GLN A 21 -7.61 14.86 19.05
C GLN A 21 -7.92 13.61 19.89
N ALA A 22 -7.63 12.42 19.39
CA ALA A 22 -7.74 11.18 20.18
C ALA A 22 -6.71 11.17 21.33
N ALA A 23 -5.51 11.71 21.11
CA ALA A 23 -4.48 11.87 22.14
C ALA A 23 -4.93 12.76 23.31
N ARG A 24 -5.86 13.70 23.10
CA ARG A 24 -6.41 14.53 24.19
C ARG A 24 -7.40 13.77 25.07
N GLN A 25 -8.01 12.71 24.54
CA GLN A 25 -9.04 11.91 25.21
C GLN A 25 -8.48 10.63 25.83
N THR A 26 -7.25 10.29 25.50
CA THR A 26 -6.56 9.11 26.00
C THR A 26 -5.31 9.56 26.73
N PRO A 27 -4.99 8.98 27.89
CA PRO A 27 -3.76 9.35 28.61
C PRO A 27 -2.48 8.88 27.88
N ARG A 28 -2.62 8.15 26.78
CA ARG A 28 -1.54 7.43 26.09
C ARG A 28 -1.31 8.02 24.71
N ASN A 29 -0.06 7.97 24.24
CA ASN A 29 0.27 8.47 22.91
C ASN A 29 -0.34 7.55 21.83
N PRO A 30 -1.31 8.02 21.03
CA PRO A 30 -1.99 7.18 20.06
C PRO A 30 -1.09 6.70 18.92
N PHE A 31 -0.05 7.47 18.59
CA PHE A 31 0.94 7.07 17.58
C PHE A 31 1.70 5.84 18.03
N GLU A 32 2.01 5.74 19.33
CA GLU A 32 2.72 4.62 19.91
C GLU A 32 1.84 3.35 19.94
N VAL A 33 0.55 3.48 20.25
CA VAL A 33 -0.40 2.36 20.16
C VAL A 33 -0.47 1.82 18.72
N ILE A 34 -0.57 2.70 17.72
CA ILE A 34 -0.57 2.31 16.31
C ILE A 34 0.76 1.67 15.91
N HIS A 35 1.89 2.20 16.40
CA HIS A 35 3.21 1.64 16.15
C HIS A 35 3.34 0.22 16.71
N LEU A 36 2.90 -0.01 17.94
CA LEU A 36 2.92 -1.34 18.57
C LEU A 36 1.99 -2.33 17.84
N LEU A 37 0.81 -1.89 17.38
CA LEU A 37 -0.07 -2.70 16.55
C LEU A 37 0.60 -3.10 15.23
N ALA A 38 1.25 -2.13 14.58
CA ALA A 38 1.98 -2.35 13.34
C ALA A 38 3.18 -3.30 13.56
N GLY A 39 3.85 -3.23 14.72
CA GLY A 39 4.89 -4.17 15.14
C GLY A 39 4.38 -5.54 15.61
N GLY A 40 3.09 -5.82 15.50
CA GLY A 40 2.50 -7.12 15.81
C GLY A 40 2.31 -7.43 17.29
N LYS A 41 2.29 -6.40 18.14
CA LYS A 41 1.88 -6.55 19.54
C LYS A 41 0.36 -6.73 19.62
N ARG A 42 -0.09 -7.64 20.49
CA ARG A 42 -1.51 -7.85 20.82
C ARG A 42 -1.95 -6.92 21.95
N GLY A 43 -3.25 -6.68 22.11
CA GLY A 43 -3.82 -5.81 23.15
C GLY A 43 -3.21 -6.00 24.55
N PRO A 44 -3.11 -7.24 25.08
CA PRO A 44 -2.47 -7.49 26.38
C PRO A 44 -0.97 -7.17 26.43
N GLU A 45 -0.25 -7.33 25.31
CA GLU A 45 1.18 -6.97 25.23
C GLU A 45 1.36 -5.45 25.22
N ILE A 46 0.51 -4.74 24.47
CA ILE A 46 0.49 -3.28 24.44
C ILE A 46 0.14 -2.73 25.83
N ALA A 47 -0.86 -3.33 26.49
CA ALA A 47 -1.28 -2.95 27.82
C ALA A 47 -0.14 -3.07 28.84
N ARG A 48 0.65 -4.16 28.76
CA ARG A 48 1.87 -4.32 29.57
C ARG A 48 2.91 -3.24 29.27
N THR A 49 3.13 -2.87 28.01
CA THR A 49 4.06 -1.79 27.64
C THR A 49 3.68 -0.46 28.31
N PHE A 50 2.38 -0.16 28.43
CA PHE A 50 1.90 1.09 29.03
C PHE A 50 1.61 0.99 30.54
N GLY A 51 1.73 -0.19 31.16
CA GLY A 51 1.37 -0.39 32.57
C GLY A 51 -0.12 -0.23 32.86
N VAL A 52 -1.00 -0.63 31.93
CA VAL A 52 -2.47 -0.47 32.05
C VAL A 52 -3.22 -1.78 31.84
N GLY A 53 -4.53 -1.78 32.12
CA GLY A 53 -5.40 -2.93 31.85
C GLY A 53 -5.63 -3.16 30.34
N PRO A 54 -5.85 -4.41 29.89
CA PRO A 54 -6.14 -4.74 28.49
C PRO A 54 -7.38 -4.01 27.93
N ASP A 55 -8.40 -3.76 28.76
CA ASP A 55 -9.60 -3.05 28.34
C ASP A 55 -9.33 -1.60 27.98
N ALA A 56 -8.39 -0.94 28.67
CA ALA A 56 -8.00 0.43 28.33
C ALA A 56 -7.41 0.52 26.91
N ILE A 57 -6.61 -0.46 26.49
CA ILE A 57 -6.09 -0.53 25.11
C ILE A 57 -7.19 -0.86 24.10
N LYS A 58 -8.17 -1.69 24.48
CA LYS A 58 -9.33 -1.98 23.65
C LYS A 58 -10.15 -0.72 23.39
N ASP A 59 -10.35 0.11 24.41
CA ASP A 59 -11.07 1.38 24.30
C ASP A 59 -10.29 2.42 23.48
N ASP A 60 -8.97 2.55 23.70
CA ASP A 60 -8.12 3.43 22.91
C ASP A 60 -8.15 3.05 21.42
N THR A 61 -7.96 1.76 21.11
CA THR A 61 -7.99 1.27 19.72
C THR A 61 -9.38 1.40 19.10
N ARG A 62 -10.45 1.32 19.88
CA ARG A 62 -11.82 1.64 19.43
C ARG A 62 -11.95 3.13 19.10
N LEU A 63 -11.49 4.02 19.96
CA LEU A 63 -11.54 5.46 19.72
C LEU A 63 -10.74 5.86 18.49
N LEU A 64 -9.53 5.31 18.34
CA LEU A 64 -8.69 5.55 17.17
C LEU A 64 -9.41 5.14 15.88
N ARG A 65 -10.00 3.95 15.86
CA ARG A 65 -10.81 3.48 14.73
C ARG A 65 -11.96 4.42 14.40
N ILE A 66 -12.68 4.93 15.39
CA ILE A 66 -13.76 5.90 15.17
C ILE A 66 -13.22 7.18 14.52
N LYS A 67 -12.12 7.73 15.05
CA LYS A 67 -11.50 8.97 14.57
C LYS A 67 -10.92 8.85 13.17
N THR A 68 -10.33 7.70 12.84
CA THR A 68 -9.79 7.42 11.51
C THR A 68 -10.83 6.83 10.55
N ARG A 69 -12.07 6.63 11.00
CA ARG A 69 -13.15 5.95 10.27
C ARG A 69 -12.77 4.54 9.78
N SER A 70 -11.93 3.86 10.54
CA SER A 70 -11.48 2.50 10.24
C SER A 70 -12.39 1.48 10.91
N ARG A 71 -12.74 0.42 10.19
CA ARG A 71 -13.63 -0.65 10.68
C ARG A 71 -12.91 -1.59 11.64
N ASN A 72 -11.63 -1.85 11.37
CA ASN A 72 -10.81 -2.75 12.18
C ASN A 72 -9.36 -2.25 12.30
N ASN A 73 -8.56 -2.93 13.13
CA ASN A 73 -7.18 -2.52 13.41
C ASN A 73 -6.27 -2.68 12.18
N ALA A 74 -6.59 -3.58 11.25
CA ALA A 74 -5.81 -3.76 10.03
C ALA A 74 -6.01 -2.59 9.07
N GLU A 75 -7.25 -2.09 8.94
CA GLU A 75 -7.56 -0.87 8.20
C GLU A 75 -6.94 0.37 8.86
N LEU A 76 -7.03 0.49 10.18
CA LEU A 76 -6.40 1.58 10.93
C LEU A 76 -4.89 1.67 10.61
N VAL A 77 -4.17 0.54 10.72
CA VAL A 77 -2.74 0.49 10.38
C VAL A 77 -2.51 0.74 8.89
N GLY A 78 -3.33 0.16 8.00
CA GLY A 78 -3.23 0.37 6.56
C GLY A 78 -3.34 1.84 6.16
N VAL A 79 -4.32 2.56 6.71
CA VAL A 79 -4.51 4.00 6.50
C VAL A 79 -3.31 4.78 7.04
N CYS A 80 -2.83 4.47 8.24
CA CYS A 80 -1.70 5.17 8.84
C CYS A 80 -0.38 4.92 8.07
N CYS A 81 -0.17 3.73 7.50
CA CYS A 81 0.98 3.43 6.65
C CYS A 81 0.95 4.23 5.34
N VAL A 82 -0.21 4.32 4.67
CA VAL A 82 -0.36 5.11 3.42
C VAL A 82 -0.08 6.59 3.64
N GLN A 83 -0.37 7.10 4.85
CA GLN A 83 -0.16 8.50 5.22
C GLN A 83 1.22 8.77 5.83
N GLY A 84 2.11 7.77 5.86
CA GLY A 84 3.47 7.92 6.40
C GLY A 84 3.53 8.13 7.92
N ILE A 85 2.43 7.85 8.64
CA ILE A 85 2.35 8.03 10.10
C ILE A 85 3.07 6.90 10.83
N VAL A 86 2.94 5.67 10.32
CA VAL A 86 3.65 4.51 10.87
C VAL A 86 5.05 4.50 10.26
N PRO A 87 6.12 4.60 11.07
CA PRO A 87 7.48 4.48 10.56
C PRO A 87 7.70 3.09 9.95
N LEU A 88 8.58 3.02 8.95
CA LEU A 88 8.97 1.76 8.32
C LEU A 88 9.51 0.80 9.39
N ILE A 89 8.88 -0.35 9.53
CA ILE A 89 9.30 -1.39 10.48
C ILE A 89 10.53 -2.07 9.87
N PRO A 90 11.65 -2.25 10.58
CA PRO A 90 12.79 -2.97 10.01
C PRO A 90 12.32 -4.31 9.42
N HIS A 91 12.44 -4.46 8.09
CA HIS A 91 11.99 -5.68 7.45
C HIS A 91 12.90 -6.80 7.94
N PRO A 92 12.36 -7.97 8.33
CA PRO A 92 13.21 -9.11 8.65
C PRO A 92 14.11 -9.38 7.45
N THR A 93 15.41 -9.15 7.62
CA THR A 93 16.42 -9.45 6.60
C THR A 93 16.33 -10.95 6.31
N GLY A 94 15.85 -11.31 5.12
CA GLY A 94 15.69 -12.72 4.73
C GLY A 94 14.37 -13.08 4.06
N ILE A 95 13.35 -12.20 4.04
CA ILE A 95 12.11 -12.47 3.29
C ILE A 95 12.35 -12.20 1.79
N THR A 96 13.09 -13.09 1.13
CA THR A 96 13.27 -13.09 -0.33
C THR A 96 12.05 -13.65 -1.05
N LYS A 97 11.15 -14.32 -0.31
CA LYS A 97 9.98 -14.99 -0.88
C LYS A 97 9.12 -13.98 -1.64
N ARG A 98 8.84 -14.30 -2.91
CA ARG A 98 7.96 -13.51 -3.78
C ARG A 98 6.54 -13.54 -3.21
N ILE A 99 5.90 -12.37 -3.07
CA ILE A 99 4.48 -12.31 -2.73
C ILE A 99 3.69 -12.92 -3.90
N LEU A 100 2.95 -13.98 -3.61
CA LEU A 100 1.98 -14.53 -4.56
C LEU A 100 0.89 -13.49 -4.81
N LEU A 101 0.43 -13.35 -6.05
CA LEU A 101 -0.58 -12.36 -6.44
C LEU A 101 -1.84 -12.44 -5.55
N ARG A 102 -2.28 -13.66 -5.22
CA ARG A 102 -3.43 -13.88 -4.32
C ARG A 102 -3.20 -13.37 -2.90
N HIS A 103 -1.97 -13.43 -2.39
CA HIS A 103 -1.66 -12.88 -1.06
C HIS A 103 -1.76 -11.35 -1.08
N SER A 104 -1.26 -10.68 -2.11
CA SER A 104 -1.39 -9.22 -2.24
C SER A 104 -2.85 -8.77 -2.30
N GLU A 105 -3.71 -9.46 -3.06
CA GLU A 105 -5.14 -9.13 -3.15
C GLU A 105 -5.84 -9.24 -1.79
N ILE A 106 -5.60 -10.34 -1.06
CA ILE A 106 -6.16 -10.55 0.28
C ILE A 106 -5.69 -9.45 1.25
N LEU A 107 -4.40 -9.10 1.23
CA LEU A 107 -3.85 -8.07 2.12
C LEU A 107 -4.33 -6.68 1.78
N GLU A 108 -4.54 -6.39 0.50
CA GLU A 108 -5.12 -5.14 0.06
C GLU A 108 -6.55 -5.00 0.59
N LEU A 109 -7.38 -6.03 0.44
CA LEU A 109 -8.74 -6.06 1.01
C LEU A 109 -8.71 -5.96 2.54
N LYS A 110 -7.72 -6.57 3.21
CA LYS A 110 -7.54 -6.42 4.67
C LYS A 110 -7.12 -5.03 5.08
N ALA A 111 -6.23 -4.39 4.32
CA ALA A 111 -5.82 -3.01 4.53
C ALA A 111 -6.97 -2.03 4.28
N LEU A 112 -7.96 -2.43 3.48
CA LEU A 112 -9.22 -1.71 3.31
C LEU A 112 -10.23 -2.00 4.41
N GLY A 113 -10.03 -3.01 5.27
CA GLY A 113 -10.92 -3.33 6.39
C GLY A 113 -11.95 -4.43 6.15
N TYR A 114 -11.80 -5.22 5.08
CA TYR A 114 -12.73 -6.30 4.76
C TYR A 114 -12.59 -7.48 5.74
N THR A 115 -13.72 -8.07 6.15
CA THR A 115 -13.72 -9.35 6.91
C THR A 115 -13.29 -10.52 6.01
N TYR A 116 -13.07 -11.71 6.58
CA TYR A 116 -12.67 -12.86 5.74
C TYR A 116 -13.80 -13.29 4.80
N GLU A 117 -15.05 -13.21 5.25
CA GLU A 117 -16.27 -13.48 4.49
C GLU A 117 -16.42 -12.49 3.35
N GLN A 118 -16.26 -11.19 3.64
CA GLN A 118 -16.29 -10.16 2.60
C GLN A 118 -15.17 -10.35 1.58
N THR A 119 -13.96 -10.68 2.05
CA THR A 119 -12.81 -10.98 1.17
C THR A 119 -13.10 -12.18 0.26
N ALA A 120 -13.65 -13.26 0.83
CA ALA A 120 -14.03 -14.47 0.10
C ALA A 120 -15.06 -14.18 -0.99
N ASN A 121 -16.10 -13.41 -0.64
CA ASN A 121 -17.14 -12.98 -1.57
C ASN A 121 -16.58 -12.09 -2.68
N THR A 122 -15.73 -11.11 -2.35
CA THR A 122 -15.11 -10.21 -3.33
C THR A 122 -14.21 -10.96 -4.30
N LEU A 123 -13.43 -11.94 -3.82
CA LEU A 123 -12.50 -12.72 -4.65
C LEU A 123 -13.16 -13.95 -5.30
N ARG A 124 -14.44 -14.23 -5.00
CA ARG A 124 -15.18 -15.42 -5.46
C ARG A 124 -14.45 -16.73 -5.15
N ILE A 125 -13.90 -16.85 -3.94
CA ILE A 125 -13.24 -18.07 -3.43
C ILE A 125 -13.84 -18.47 -2.09
N SER A 126 -13.59 -19.70 -1.65
CA SER A 126 -14.12 -20.17 -0.37
C SER A 126 -13.50 -19.42 0.82
N LEU A 127 -14.27 -19.27 1.90
CA LEU A 127 -13.78 -18.69 3.16
C LEU A 127 -12.55 -19.43 3.69
N ASN A 128 -12.55 -20.76 3.61
CA ASN A 128 -11.44 -21.61 4.05
C ASN A 128 -10.16 -21.33 3.23
N THR A 129 -10.30 -21.09 1.92
CA THR A 129 -9.19 -20.71 1.05
C THR A 129 -8.58 -19.37 1.45
N VAL A 130 -9.41 -18.36 1.75
CA VAL A 130 -8.92 -17.05 2.24
C VAL A 130 -8.17 -17.22 3.56
N GLN A 131 -8.73 -17.99 4.51
CA GLN A 131 -8.09 -18.22 5.80
C GLN A 131 -6.76 -18.98 5.66
N ALA A 132 -6.69 -19.97 4.78
CA ALA A 132 -5.46 -20.71 4.49
C ALA A 132 -4.38 -19.79 3.91
N HIS A 133 -4.71 -18.95 2.92
CA HIS A 133 -3.79 -17.95 2.38
C HIS A 133 -3.36 -16.92 3.42
N ALA A 134 -4.28 -16.44 4.26
CA ALA A 134 -3.95 -15.49 5.33
C ALA A 134 -2.99 -16.11 6.36
N LYS A 135 -3.20 -17.37 6.74
CA LYS A 135 -2.27 -18.12 7.62
C LYS A 135 -0.90 -18.31 6.96
N GLN A 136 -0.87 -18.77 5.71
CA GLN A 136 0.38 -18.97 4.98
C GLN A 136 1.15 -17.66 4.83
N PHE A 137 0.47 -16.56 4.52
CA PHE A 137 1.10 -15.25 4.46
C PHE A 137 1.64 -14.81 5.82
N MET A 138 0.86 -14.95 6.90
CA MET A 138 1.34 -14.60 8.24
C MET A 138 2.60 -15.38 8.61
N PHE A 139 2.66 -16.66 8.23
CA PHE A 139 3.86 -17.49 8.40
C PHE A 139 5.04 -16.99 7.55
N ASP A 140 4.82 -16.83 6.23
CA ASP A 140 5.85 -16.41 5.28
C ASP A 140 6.48 -15.05 5.63
N PHE A 141 5.70 -14.16 6.25
CA PHE A 141 6.13 -12.81 6.65
C PHE A 141 6.47 -12.69 8.12
N SER A 142 6.42 -13.80 8.86
CA SER A 142 6.58 -13.81 10.33
C SER A 142 5.66 -12.79 11.03
N ALA A 143 4.49 -12.54 10.44
CA ALA A 143 3.52 -11.60 10.96
C ALA A 143 2.70 -12.25 12.08
N ARG A 144 2.76 -11.66 13.28
CA ARG A 144 2.05 -12.15 14.47
C ARG A 144 0.54 -11.86 14.47
N THR A 145 0.12 -10.84 13.71
CA THR A 145 -1.26 -10.33 13.67
C THR A 145 -1.60 -9.78 12.27
N ALA A 146 -2.88 -9.65 11.96
CA ALA A 146 -3.32 -9.06 10.69
C ALA A 146 -2.90 -7.58 10.48
N PRO A 147 -2.95 -6.69 11.49
CA PRO A 147 -2.39 -5.34 11.34
C PRO A 147 -0.90 -5.32 11.03
N HIS A 148 -0.13 -6.23 11.64
CA HIS A 148 1.31 -6.38 11.36
C HIS A 148 1.57 -6.88 9.94
N ALA A 149 0.79 -7.87 9.49
CA ALA A 149 0.81 -8.35 8.11
C ALA A 149 0.58 -7.20 7.10
N VAL A 150 -0.41 -6.34 7.37
CA VAL A 150 -0.70 -5.16 6.54
C VAL A 150 0.45 -4.14 6.57
N ALA A 151 1.05 -3.89 7.74
CA ALA A 151 2.18 -2.97 7.86
C ALA A 151 3.38 -3.44 7.01
N LEU A 152 3.78 -4.71 7.15
CA LEU A 152 4.87 -5.31 6.38
C LEU A 152 4.58 -5.29 4.87
N TYR A 153 3.34 -5.57 4.48
CA TYR A 153 2.90 -5.50 3.08
C TYR A 153 3.03 -4.11 2.50
N ARG A 154 2.51 -3.08 3.19
CA ARG A 154 2.57 -1.68 2.74
C ARG A 154 4.00 -1.17 2.63
N GLN A 155 4.83 -1.51 3.60
CA GLN A 155 6.24 -1.18 3.55
C GLN A 155 6.96 -1.80 2.34
N ARG A 156 6.67 -3.07 2.04
CA ARG A 156 7.28 -3.74 0.88
C ARG A 156 6.83 -3.12 -0.44
N ILE A 157 5.57 -2.70 -0.55
CA ILE A 157 5.10 -1.97 -1.73
C ILE A 157 5.83 -0.63 -1.84
N ASN A 158 5.95 0.10 -0.74
CA ASN A 158 6.63 1.39 -0.72
C ASN A 158 8.14 1.27 -1.04
N SER A 159 8.81 0.18 -0.63
CA SER A 159 10.21 -0.05 -0.97
C SER A 159 10.42 -0.42 -2.44
N VAL A 160 9.47 -1.15 -3.05
CA VAL A 160 9.48 -1.44 -4.50
C VAL A 160 9.14 -0.18 -5.32
N GLN A 161 8.30 0.70 -4.78
CA GLN A 161 7.91 1.96 -5.42
C GLN A 161 8.90 3.10 -5.16
N GLY A 162 9.79 2.94 -4.17
CA GLY A 162 10.87 3.86 -3.86
C GLY A 162 11.84 3.96 -5.03
N HIS A 163 11.58 4.94 -5.89
CA HIS A 163 12.45 5.40 -6.98
C HIS A 163 12.89 4.31 -7.98
N ILE A 164 11.98 3.92 -8.88
CA ILE A 164 12.46 3.68 -10.24
C ILE A 164 12.85 5.06 -10.77
N ASN A 165 14.12 5.40 -10.59
CA ASN A 165 14.71 6.57 -11.24
C ASN A 165 14.81 6.19 -12.72
N VAL A 166 13.75 6.46 -13.49
CA VAL A 166 13.80 6.32 -14.95
C VAL A 166 14.59 7.51 -15.46
N SER A 167 15.91 7.47 -15.31
CA SER A 167 16.80 8.39 -16.00
C SER A 167 16.72 8.07 -17.49
N CYS A 168 16.00 8.90 -18.24
CA CYS A 168 16.03 8.84 -19.68
C CYS A 168 17.40 9.37 -20.13
N GLU A 169 18.28 8.49 -20.62
CA GLU A 169 19.62 8.84 -21.12
C GLU A 169 19.57 9.93 -22.21
N ASN A 170 18.45 10.07 -22.93
CA ASN A 170 18.31 11.03 -24.02
C ASN A 170 17.76 12.41 -23.61
N CYS A 171 17.17 12.60 -22.42
CA CYS A 171 16.56 13.90 -22.07
C CYS A 171 17.11 14.57 -20.81
N GLN A 172 18.05 13.94 -20.08
CA GLN A 172 18.63 14.45 -18.81
C GLN A 172 17.61 14.89 -17.73
N SER A 173 16.30 14.78 -17.97
CA SER A 173 15.29 15.18 -17.01
C SER A 173 15.03 14.03 -16.06
N SER A 174 15.46 14.17 -14.81
CA SER A 174 15.14 13.26 -13.71
C SER A 174 13.71 13.52 -13.22
N GLN A 175 12.71 13.05 -13.97
CA GLN A 175 11.34 13.01 -13.46
C GLN A 175 11.07 11.65 -12.84
N CYS A 176 11.03 11.61 -11.51
CA CYS A 176 10.59 10.44 -10.75
C CYS A 176 9.08 10.25 -10.97
N PHE A 177 8.68 9.16 -11.65
CA PHE A 177 7.29 8.74 -11.69
C PHE A 177 7.09 7.56 -10.74
N SER A 178 6.07 7.61 -9.88
CA SER A 178 5.66 6.42 -9.14
C SER A 178 5.02 5.42 -10.12
N VAL A 179 5.21 4.11 -9.89
CA VAL A 179 4.56 3.06 -10.70
C VAL A 179 3.03 3.19 -10.68
N PHE A 180 2.48 3.75 -9.60
CA PHE A 180 1.05 4.00 -9.46
C PHE A 180 0.56 5.11 -10.39
N ASP A 181 1.35 6.18 -10.58
CA ASP A 181 1.05 7.26 -11.54
C ASP A 181 1.05 6.75 -12.98
N VAL A 182 1.97 5.83 -13.29
CA VAL A 182 2.05 5.20 -14.62
C VAL A 182 0.82 4.33 -14.87
N ARG A 183 0.39 3.55 -13.87
CA ARG A 183 -0.79 2.68 -13.97
C ARG A 183 -2.10 3.47 -14.09
N GLN A 184 -2.24 4.59 -13.37
CA GLN A 184 -3.40 5.47 -13.53
C GLN A 184 -3.40 6.20 -14.88
N LYS A 185 -2.25 6.68 -15.36
CA LYS A 185 -2.17 7.42 -16.62
C LYS A 185 -2.35 6.56 -17.87
N LEU A 186 -2.04 5.27 -17.82
CA LEU A 186 -2.09 4.39 -18.99
C LEU A 186 -3.43 3.65 -19.21
N GLY A 187 -4.35 3.68 -18.23
CA GLY A 187 -5.62 2.96 -18.31
C GLY A 187 -5.47 1.44 -18.24
N GLU A 188 -6.39 0.76 -17.57
CA GLU A 188 -6.29 -0.69 -17.27
C GLU A 188 -6.25 -1.60 -18.51
N GLN A 189 -6.65 -1.12 -19.69
CA GLN A 189 -6.83 -1.96 -20.88
C GLN A 189 -5.55 -2.32 -21.67
N LYS A 190 -4.40 -1.69 -21.40
CA LYS A 190 -3.17 -1.92 -22.20
C LYS A 190 -2.10 -2.79 -21.55
N TRP A 191 -2.31 -3.24 -20.32
CA TRP A 191 -1.35 -4.10 -19.63
C TRP A 191 -1.63 -5.58 -19.90
N LYS A 192 -1.42 -6.02 -21.15
CA LYS A 192 -1.17 -7.43 -21.43
C LYS A 192 0.34 -7.66 -21.36
N SER A 193 0.77 -8.37 -20.32
CA SER A 193 2.16 -8.78 -20.13
C SER A 193 2.48 -9.92 -21.09
N ASP A 194 2.69 -9.59 -22.36
CA ASP A 194 3.47 -10.47 -23.21
C ASP A 194 4.93 -10.00 -23.17
N GLN A 195 5.78 -11.01 -23.15
CA GLN A 195 7.24 -11.05 -23.19
C GLN A 195 7.93 -9.81 -23.80
N TYR A 196 9.17 -9.54 -23.35
CA TYR A 196 10.20 -8.61 -23.89
C TYR A 196 10.62 -7.43 -23.00
N GLY A 197 11.92 -7.11 -23.13
CA GLY A 197 12.66 -6.08 -22.41
C GLY A 197 11.95 -4.73 -22.38
N GLN A 198 11.87 -4.16 -21.18
CA GLN A 198 11.06 -2.99 -20.89
C GLN A 198 11.72 -1.72 -21.44
N SER A 199 11.30 -1.32 -22.63
CA SER A 199 11.53 0.04 -23.14
C SER A 199 10.44 0.95 -22.56
N PHE A 200 10.78 1.79 -21.58
CA PHE A 200 9.82 2.74 -21.00
C PHE A 200 9.60 3.94 -21.92
N TRP A 201 8.34 4.28 -22.16
CA TRP A 201 7.93 5.38 -23.03
C TRP A 201 8.00 6.72 -22.27
N CYS A 202 8.93 7.60 -22.66
CA CYS A 202 8.99 8.98 -22.14
C CYS A 202 8.20 9.92 -23.07
N PRO A 203 7.04 10.46 -22.66
CA PRO A 203 6.21 11.34 -23.50
C PRO A 203 6.90 12.64 -23.92
N ASN A 204 7.94 13.06 -23.21
CA ASN A 204 8.71 14.28 -23.48
C ASN A 204 10.02 14.02 -24.24
N CYS A 205 10.28 12.80 -24.72
CA CYS A 205 11.51 12.49 -25.44
C CYS A 205 11.29 12.62 -26.98
N PRO A 206 11.76 13.68 -27.64
CA PRO A 206 11.46 13.96 -29.05
C PRO A 206 11.97 12.88 -30.02
N ARG A 207 13.05 12.17 -29.65
CA ARG A 207 13.67 11.10 -30.46
C ARG A 207 12.83 9.82 -30.58
N VAL A 208 11.99 9.53 -29.59
CA VAL A 208 11.13 8.33 -29.58
C VAL A 208 9.84 8.59 -30.37
N ASN A 209 9.34 9.82 -30.35
CA ASN A 209 8.14 10.22 -31.09
C ASN A 209 8.33 10.19 -32.62
N SER A 210 9.53 10.49 -33.13
CA SER A 210 9.81 10.42 -34.57
C SER A 210 9.88 8.99 -35.09
N SER A 211 10.58 8.11 -34.38
CA SER A 211 10.78 6.70 -34.76
C SER A 211 9.47 5.90 -34.73
N ILE A 212 8.60 6.17 -33.75
CA ILE A 212 7.29 5.50 -33.63
C ILE A 212 6.28 6.08 -34.62
N ARG A 213 6.26 7.41 -34.86
CA ARG A 213 5.44 7.97 -35.95
C ARG A 213 5.85 7.43 -37.30
N ALA A 214 7.15 7.28 -37.56
CA ALA A 214 7.65 6.65 -38.78
C ALA A 214 7.18 5.19 -38.89
N ALA A 215 7.30 4.38 -37.83
CA ALA A 215 6.84 2.99 -37.82
C ALA A 215 5.31 2.85 -37.96
N HIS A 216 4.53 3.75 -37.34
CA HIS A 216 3.08 3.76 -37.44
C HIS A 216 2.60 4.21 -38.83
N ASN A 217 3.26 5.20 -39.43
CA ASN A 217 2.97 5.65 -40.80
C ASN A 217 3.37 4.60 -41.85
N ALA A 218 4.49 3.90 -41.65
CA ALA A 218 4.92 2.80 -42.51
C ALA A 218 3.93 1.63 -42.50
N ARG A 219 3.31 1.30 -41.35
CA ARG A 219 2.26 0.27 -41.28
C ARG A 219 0.97 0.67 -41.97
N ARG A 220 0.56 1.95 -41.91
CA ARG A 220 -0.61 2.44 -42.64
C ARG A 220 -0.42 2.40 -44.16
N ALA A 221 0.80 2.63 -44.65
CA ALA A 221 1.12 2.58 -46.07
C ALA A 221 1.15 1.16 -46.67
N GLN A 222 1.18 0.11 -45.84
CA GLN A 222 1.25 -1.30 -46.29
C GLN A 222 -0.10 -2.03 -46.27
N THR A 223 -1.21 -1.32 -46.04
CA THR A 223 -2.55 -1.93 -46.09
C THR A 223 -3.13 -1.71 -47.50
N PRO A 224 -3.24 -2.75 -48.35
CA PRO A 224 -3.90 -2.62 -49.64
C PRO A 224 -5.41 -2.41 -49.42
N GLN A 225 -6.03 -1.61 -50.27
CA GLN A 225 -7.50 -1.43 -50.31
C GLN A 225 -8.20 -2.71 -50.75
#